data_AF-A0A2Z5PL58-F1
#
_entry.id   AF-A0A2Z5PL58-F1
#
_cell.length_a   1.000
_cell.length_b   1.000
_cell.length_c   1.000
_cell.angle_alpha   90.00
_cell.angle_beta   90.00
_cell.angle_gamma   90.00
#
_symmetry.space_group_name_H-M   'P 1'
#
loop_
_entity.id
_entity.type
_entity.pdbx_description
1 polymer ?
#
loop_
_entity_poly.entity_id
_entity_poly.type
_entity_poly.pdbx_seq_one_letter_code
_entity_poly.pdbx_strand_id
1 'polypeptide(L)'
;MDVYDILFLKCTEYEVAVNEKHVPLWMLSKSDEERINFDLPWTNLQDLAISLYELKREQQKSKELLKCNLEEIIVGISYLKSKKSGSLLSDESMAIKACMDYLSEFITARINCIYRYYYPMKTPPNKSLFDEVILKFPQKKDIKAKNRQDFEEIISKLKKYDFNLQN
;
A
#
# COMPACT_ATOMS: atom_id res chain seq x y z
N MET A 1 -10.25 1.32 16.71
CA MET A 1 -9.48 0.80 15.58
C MET A 1 -9.85 1.60 14.35
N ASP A 2 -8.93 2.45 13.92
CA ASP A 2 -9.15 3.26 12.71
C ASP A 2 -8.86 2.43 11.45
N VAL A 3 -8.96 3.07 10.27
CA VAL A 3 -8.75 2.39 8.98
C VAL A 3 -7.30 1.94 8.77
N TYR A 4 -6.33 2.62 9.37
CA TYR A 4 -4.91 2.30 9.24
C TYR A 4 -4.51 1.16 10.18
N ASP A 5 -5.11 1.07 11.36
CA ASP A 5 -4.99 -0.11 12.22
C ASP A 5 -5.51 -1.38 11.50
N ILE A 6 -6.65 -1.27 10.82
CA ILE A 6 -7.22 -2.38 10.05
C ILE A 6 -6.30 -2.73 8.87
N LEU A 7 -5.75 -1.73 8.17
CA LEU A 7 -4.78 -1.96 7.11
C LEU A 7 -3.52 -2.66 7.64
N PHE A 8 -3.01 -2.21 8.78
CA PHE A 8 -1.85 -2.82 9.42
C PHE A 8 -2.09 -4.29 9.72
N LEU A 9 -3.21 -4.62 10.38
CA LEU A 9 -3.60 -6.01 10.63
C LEU A 9 -3.65 -6.84 9.34
N LYS A 10 -4.28 -6.31 8.30
CA LYS A 10 -4.35 -6.99 6.99
C LYS A 10 -2.97 -7.19 6.36
N CYS A 11 -2.04 -6.26 6.53
CA CYS A 11 -0.64 -6.47 6.15
C CYS A 11 -0.01 -7.60 6.97
N THR A 12 -0.25 -7.68 8.28
CA THR A 12 0.34 -8.73 9.13
C THR A 12 -0.15 -10.14 8.80
N GLU A 13 -1.34 -10.26 8.21
CA GLU A 13 -1.91 -11.53 7.72
C GLU A 13 -1.44 -11.89 6.30
N TYR A 14 -0.60 -11.07 5.66
CA TYR A 14 -0.07 -11.37 4.33
C TYR A 14 0.76 -12.66 4.40
N GLU A 15 0.38 -13.66 3.60
CA GLU A 15 1.05 -14.95 3.56
C GLU A 15 2.35 -14.86 2.77
N VAL A 16 3.44 -15.37 3.35
CA VAL A 16 4.74 -15.48 2.70
C VAL A 16 5.26 -16.90 2.78
N ALA A 17 6.15 -17.26 1.86
CA ALA A 17 6.78 -18.58 1.87
C ALA A 17 8.10 -18.55 2.65
N VAL A 18 8.22 -19.43 3.65
CA VAL A 18 9.46 -19.72 4.39
C VAL A 18 9.71 -21.21 4.34
N ASN A 19 10.83 -21.63 3.74
CA ASN A 19 11.18 -23.05 3.54
C ASN A 19 10.00 -23.86 2.95
N GLU A 20 9.38 -23.35 1.88
CA GLU A 20 8.26 -23.99 1.16
C GLU A 20 6.94 -24.08 1.94
N LYS A 21 6.85 -23.46 3.13
CA LYS A 21 5.60 -23.32 3.89
C LYS A 21 5.08 -21.90 3.84
N HIS A 22 3.79 -21.74 3.58
CA HIS A 22 3.11 -20.45 3.69
C HIS A 22 2.75 -20.16 5.13
N VAL A 23 3.21 -19.02 5.64
CA VAL A 23 2.91 -18.50 6.98
C VAL A 23 2.59 -17.01 6.89
N PRO A 24 1.71 -16.48 7.74
CA PRO A 24 1.44 -15.05 7.79
C PRO A 24 2.64 -14.27 8.34
N LEU A 25 2.79 -13.00 7.95
CA LEU A 25 3.91 -12.14 8.37
C LEU A 25 4.07 -12.07 9.89
N TRP A 26 2.98 -12.08 10.67
CA TRP A 26 3.06 -11.96 12.12
C TRP A 26 3.79 -13.13 12.82
N MET A 27 3.91 -14.29 12.16
CA MET A 27 4.65 -15.43 12.68
C MET A 27 6.16 -15.31 12.47
N LEU A 28 6.61 -14.33 11.69
CA LEU A 28 8.01 -14.18 11.31
C LEU A 28 8.81 -13.45 12.36
N SER A 29 10.10 -13.77 12.39
CA SER A 29 11.08 -13.08 13.20
C SER A 29 12.15 -12.43 12.30
N LYS A 30 12.93 -11.51 12.87
CA LYS A 30 14.06 -10.91 12.16
C LYS A 30 15.08 -11.95 11.65
N SER A 31 15.20 -13.10 12.30
CA SER A 31 16.08 -14.20 11.85
C SER A 31 15.63 -14.85 10.55
N ASP A 32 14.39 -14.65 10.12
CA ASP A 32 13.85 -15.25 8.91
C ASP A 32 14.06 -14.37 7.66
N GLU A 33 14.51 -13.11 7.82
CA GLU A 33 14.53 -12.08 6.75
C GLU A 33 15.17 -12.56 5.43
N GLU A 34 16.27 -13.32 5.51
CA GLU A 34 17.01 -13.79 4.31
C GLU A 34 16.37 -15.01 3.62
N ARG A 35 15.38 -15.66 4.25
CA ARG A 35 14.74 -16.90 3.78
C ARG A 35 13.31 -16.69 3.31
N ILE A 36 12.76 -15.50 3.50
CA ILE A 36 11.39 -15.18 3.14
C ILE A 36 11.29 -14.91 1.65
N ASN A 37 10.37 -15.61 0.99
CA ASN A 37 9.86 -15.20 -0.30
C ASN A 37 8.48 -14.56 -0.11
N PHE A 38 8.39 -13.25 -0.37
CA PHE A 38 7.16 -12.47 -0.24
C PHE A 38 6.19 -12.67 -1.43
N ASP A 39 6.60 -13.37 -2.48
CA ASP A 39 5.81 -13.61 -3.70
C ASP A 39 5.21 -12.31 -4.29
N LEU A 40 5.99 -11.23 -4.23
CA LEU A 40 5.55 -9.92 -4.72
C LEU A 40 5.72 -9.82 -6.24
N PRO A 41 4.81 -9.12 -6.94
CA PRO A 41 4.91 -8.94 -8.39
C PRO A 41 6.06 -8.00 -8.81
N TRP A 42 6.69 -7.31 -7.86
CA TRP A 42 7.81 -6.39 -8.09
C TRP A 42 9.11 -6.97 -7.57
N THR A 43 10.20 -6.75 -8.30
CA THR A 43 11.51 -7.27 -7.90
C THR A 43 12.25 -6.34 -6.94
N ASN A 44 11.92 -5.04 -6.96
CA ASN A 44 12.60 -4.00 -6.19
C ASN A 44 11.71 -2.76 -6.04
N LEU A 45 12.13 -1.82 -5.19
CA LEU A 45 11.36 -0.59 -4.92
C LEU A 45 11.18 0.33 -6.13
N GLN A 46 12.10 0.33 -7.09
CA GLN A 46 11.94 1.13 -8.32
C GLN A 46 10.82 0.58 -9.20
N ASP A 47 10.75 -0.74 -9.36
CA ASP A 47 9.68 -1.40 -10.12
C ASP A 47 8.31 -1.07 -9.50
N LEU A 48 8.21 -1.18 -8.17
CA LEU A 48 7.01 -0.81 -7.42
C LEU A 48 6.66 0.68 -7.60
N ALA A 49 7.63 1.58 -7.50
CA ALA A 49 7.40 3.01 -7.71
C ALA A 49 6.87 3.32 -9.13
N ILE A 50 7.39 2.64 -10.16
CA ILE A 50 6.91 2.76 -11.54
C ILE A 50 5.46 2.27 -11.63
N SER A 51 5.15 1.08 -11.09
CA SER A 51 3.78 0.56 -11.10
C SER A 51 2.80 1.48 -10.39
N LEU A 52 3.17 2.07 -9.25
CA LEU A 52 2.32 3.03 -8.52
C LEU A 52 2.09 4.31 -9.31
N TYR A 53 3.13 4.82 -9.98
CA TYR A 53 3.01 5.98 -10.86
C TYR A 53 2.07 5.70 -12.05
N GLU A 54 2.16 4.53 -12.66
CA GLU A 54 1.28 4.10 -13.74
C GLU A 54 -0.17 3.94 -13.27
N LEU A 55 -0.39 3.23 -12.15
CA LEU A 55 -1.71 3.07 -11.53
C LEU A 55 -2.37 4.41 -11.21
N LYS A 56 -1.61 5.37 -10.66
CA LYS A 56 -2.06 6.76 -10.48
C LYS A 56 -2.55 7.36 -11.78
N ARG A 57 -1.73 7.33 -12.84
CA ARG A 57 -2.07 7.95 -14.14
C ARG A 57 -3.29 7.31 -14.79
N GLU A 58 -3.43 5.99 -14.68
CA GLU A 58 -4.58 5.26 -15.19
C GLU A 58 -5.85 5.61 -14.40
N GLN A 59 -5.77 5.64 -13.06
CA GLN A 59 -6.90 5.98 -12.21
C GLN A 59 -7.42 7.40 -12.46
N GLN A 60 -6.53 8.36 -12.74
CA GLN A 60 -6.90 9.74 -13.07
C GLN A 60 -7.69 9.87 -14.38
N LYS A 61 -7.53 8.92 -15.31
CA LYS A 61 -8.24 8.89 -16.61
C LYS A 61 -9.47 8.00 -16.58
N SER A 62 -9.54 7.08 -15.62
CA SER A 62 -10.62 6.11 -15.48
C SER A 62 -11.87 6.72 -14.85
N LYS A 63 -13.04 6.26 -15.31
CA LYS A 63 -14.32 6.50 -14.62
C LYS A 63 -14.62 5.42 -13.58
N GLU A 64 -13.82 4.36 -13.56
CA GLU A 64 -13.96 3.21 -12.67
C GLU A 64 -12.79 3.15 -11.70
N LEU A 65 -13.02 2.53 -10.53
CA LEU A 65 -11.94 2.21 -9.61
C LEU A 65 -11.13 1.04 -10.16
N LEU A 66 -9.83 1.26 -10.33
CA LEU A 66 -8.89 0.20 -10.65
C LEU A 66 -8.76 -0.76 -9.47
N LYS A 67 -8.46 -2.03 -9.73
CA LYS A 67 -8.15 -2.97 -8.64
C LYS A 67 -6.85 -2.55 -7.96
N CYS A 68 -6.80 -2.63 -6.64
CA CYS A 68 -5.60 -2.33 -5.85
C CYS A 68 -5.58 -3.23 -4.62
N ASN A 69 -4.45 -3.91 -4.42
CA ASN A 69 -4.14 -4.69 -3.22
C ASN A 69 -3.22 -3.82 -2.35
N LEU A 70 -3.80 -3.14 -1.36
CA LEU A 70 -3.04 -2.17 -0.54
C LEU A 70 -2.08 -2.88 0.40
N GLU A 71 -2.50 -4.04 0.91
CA GLU A 71 -1.71 -4.92 1.74
C GLU A 71 -0.40 -5.30 1.03
N GLU A 72 -0.51 -5.85 -0.18
CA GLU A 72 0.62 -6.26 -1.03
C GLU A 72 1.56 -5.10 -1.37
N ILE A 73 1.00 -3.92 -1.68
CA ILE A 73 1.79 -2.70 -1.94
C ILE A 73 2.58 -2.31 -0.69
N ILE A 74 1.94 -2.25 0.48
CA ILE A 74 2.58 -1.81 1.72
C ILE A 74 3.65 -2.82 2.17
N VAL A 75 3.39 -4.12 2.03
CA VAL A 75 4.39 -5.19 2.23
C VAL A 75 5.55 -4.99 1.26
N GLY A 76 5.27 -4.70 -0.01
CA GLY A 76 6.29 -4.38 -1.01
C GLY A 76 7.17 -3.19 -0.64
N ILE A 77 6.58 -2.07 -0.20
CA ILE A 77 7.35 -0.90 0.25
C ILE A 77 8.23 -1.25 1.46
N SER A 78 7.75 -2.14 2.33
CA SER A 78 8.42 -2.48 3.58
C SER A 78 9.62 -3.40 3.38
N TYR A 79 9.54 -4.38 2.48
CA TYR A 79 10.54 -5.46 2.39
C TYR A 79 11.34 -5.51 1.08
N LEU A 80 10.88 -4.87 -0.01
CA LEU A 80 11.69 -4.78 -1.22
C LEU A 80 12.92 -3.92 -0.98
N LYS A 81 14.06 -4.34 -1.55
CA LYS A 81 15.31 -3.58 -1.49
C LYS A 81 15.39 -2.58 -2.66
N SER A 82 16.22 -1.56 -2.53
CA SER A 82 16.55 -0.67 -3.65
C SER A 82 17.49 -1.34 -4.65
N LYS A 83 17.40 -0.93 -5.91
CA LYS A 83 18.31 -1.39 -6.97
C LYS A 83 19.63 -0.61 -6.89
N LYS A 84 20.72 -1.30 -6.57
CA LYS A 84 22.03 -0.67 -6.29
C LYS A 84 22.70 0.02 -7.49
N SER A 85 22.43 -0.39 -8.72
CA SER A 85 23.08 0.16 -9.92
C SER A 85 22.09 0.44 -11.06
N GLY A 86 22.34 1.51 -11.82
CA GLY A 86 21.51 1.90 -12.98
C GLY A 86 20.08 2.34 -12.60
N SER A 87 19.88 2.76 -11.35
CA SER A 87 18.58 3.14 -10.80
C SER A 87 18.55 4.62 -10.44
N LEU A 88 17.44 5.30 -10.74
CA LEU A 88 17.14 6.64 -10.23
C LEU A 88 16.81 6.64 -8.72
N LEU A 89 16.45 5.48 -8.17
CA LEU A 89 16.07 5.25 -6.79
C LEU A 89 17.03 4.25 -6.13
N SER A 90 18.33 4.51 -6.27
CA SER A 90 19.39 3.65 -5.72
C SER A 90 19.48 3.73 -4.19
N ASP A 91 19.08 4.85 -3.60
CA ASP A 91 18.92 5.03 -2.16
C ASP A 91 17.56 4.49 -1.68
N GLU A 92 17.58 3.58 -0.69
CA GLU A 92 16.37 2.92 -0.19
C GLU A 92 15.38 3.90 0.44
N SER A 93 15.87 4.88 1.21
CA SER A 93 15.01 5.88 1.85
C SER A 93 14.27 6.73 0.81
N MET A 94 15.01 7.17 -0.22
CA MET A 94 14.44 7.89 -1.36
C MET A 94 13.43 7.04 -2.14
N ALA A 95 13.73 5.75 -2.34
CA ALA A 95 12.85 4.83 -3.05
C ALA A 95 11.52 4.59 -2.30
N ILE A 96 11.59 4.36 -0.98
CA ILE A 96 10.42 4.23 -0.09
C ILE A 96 9.60 5.52 -0.12
N LYS A 97 10.27 6.67 -0.01
CA LYS A 97 9.63 7.99 -0.10
C LYS A 97 8.85 8.14 -1.41
N ALA A 98 9.44 7.79 -2.54
CA ALA A 98 8.79 7.86 -3.84
C ALA A 98 7.57 6.93 -3.93
N CYS A 99 7.67 5.69 -3.43
CA CYS A 99 6.54 4.76 -3.39
C CYS A 99 5.38 5.31 -2.55
N MET A 100 5.66 5.85 -1.35
CA MET A 100 4.63 6.44 -0.49
C MET A 100 3.97 7.67 -1.12
N ASP A 101 4.76 8.52 -1.79
CA ASP A 101 4.24 9.69 -2.48
C ASP A 101 3.28 9.28 -3.60
N TYR A 102 3.68 8.33 -4.46
CA TYR A 102 2.82 7.84 -5.54
C TYR A 102 1.59 7.08 -5.02
N LEU A 103 1.72 6.31 -3.93
CA LEU A 103 0.57 5.67 -3.28
C LEU A 103 -0.43 6.70 -2.76
N SER A 104 0.04 7.75 -2.08
CA SER A 104 -0.82 8.84 -1.58
C SER A 104 -1.55 9.55 -2.71
N GLU A 105 -0.87 9.82 -3.81
CA GLU A 105 -1.45 10.42 -5.01
C GLU A 105 -2.45 9.49 -5.71
N PHE A 106 -2.18 8.18 -5.75
CA PHE A 106 -3.12 7.19 -6.26
C PHE A 106 -4.40 7.13 -5.41
N ILE A 107 -4.29 7.06 -4.08
CA ILE A 107 -5.44 7.11 -3.17
C ILE A 107 -6.24 8.40 -3.38
N THR A 108 -5.56 9.53 -3.54
CA THR A 108 -6.19 10.81 -3.87
C THR A 108 -6.96 10.74 -5.21
N ALA A 109 -6.38 10.12 -6.23
CA ALA A 109 -7.05 9.92 -7.53
C ALA A 109 -8.30 9.04 -7.39
N ARG A 110 -8.27 8.01 -6.54
CA ARG A 110 -9.43 7.15 -6.24
C ARG A 110 -10.55 7.91 -5.54
N ILE A 111 -10.23 8.71 -4.51
CA ILE A 111 -11.20 9.56 -3.81
C ILE A 111 -11.93 10.46 -4.81
N ASN A 112 -11.17 11.11 -5.71
CA ASN A 112 -11.73 11.98 -6.74
C ASN A 112 -12.61 11.22 -7.73
N CYS A 113 -12.23 9.98 -8.10
CA CYS A 113 -13.05 9.11 -8.94
C CYS A 113 -14.38 8.75 -8.27
N ILE A 114 -14.36 8.36 -6.99
CA ILE A 114 -15.56 8.07 -6.19
C ILE A 114 -16.48 9.27 -6.16
N TYR A 115 -15.92 10.44 -5.81
CA TYR A 115 -16.67 11.68 -5.73
C TYR A 115 -17.37 12.00 -7.06
N ARG A 116 -16.68 11.81 -8.18
CA ARG A 116 -17.15 12.24 -9.49
C ARG A 116 -18.16 11.28 -10.13
N TYR A 117 -18.03 9.98 -9.89
CA TYR A 117 -18.75 8.96 -10.66
C TYR A 117 -19.65 8.03 -9.84
N TYR A 118 -19.40 7.92 -8.54
CA TYR A 118 -20.07 6.92 -7.68
C TYR A 118 -20.92 7.56 -6.58
N TYR A 119 -20.49 8.70 -6.04
CA TYR A 119 -21.23 9.38 -4.99
C TYR A 119 -22.46 10.13 -5.55
N PRO A 120 -23.66 10.04 -4.92
CA PRO A 120 -24.00 9.22 -3.75
C PRO A 120 -24.67 7.88 -4.09
N MET A 121 -24.79 7.51 -5.37
CA MET A 121 -25.79 6.52 -5.82
C MET A 121 -25.26 5.12 -6.15
N LYS A 122 -23.94 4.93 -6.34
CA LYS A 122 -23.37 3.65 -6.79
C LYS A 122 -22.23 3.19 -5.92
N THR A 123 -22.25 1.93 -5.51
CA THR A 123 -21.10 1.29 -4.88
C THR A 123 -20.16 0.76 -5.98
N PRO A 124 -18.90 1.20 -6.04
CA PRO A 124 -17.94 0.68 -7.02
C PRO A 124 -17.55 -0.77 -6.69
N PRO A 125 -17.37 -1.63 -7.71
CA PRO A 125 -17.05 -3.06 -7.51
C PRO A 125 -15.64 -3.28 -6.94
N ASN A 126 -14.65 -2.46 -7.35
CA ASN A 126 -13.25 -2.61 -6.95
C ASN A 126 -12.86 -1.64 -5.82
N LYS A 127 -13.72 -1.50 -4.81
CA LYS A 127 -13.46 -0.66 -3.64
C LYS A 127 -12.33 -1.26 -2.79
N SER A 128 -11.44 -0.39 -2.32
CA SER A 128 -10.46 -0.71 -1.28
C SER A 128 -11.04 -0.42 0.11
N LEU A 129 -10.31 -0.83 1.15
CA LEU A 129 -10.65 -0.53 2.54
C LEU A 129 -10.91 0.99 2.76
N PHE A 130 -10.07 1.86 2.21
CA PHE A 130 -10.23 3.30 2.34
C PHE A 130 -11.50 3.80 1.63
N ASP A 131 -11.79 3.27 0.45
CA ASP A 131 -12.94 3.69 -0.36
C ASP A 131 -14.27 3.42 0.35
N GLU A 132 -14.34 2.34 1.13
CA GLU A 132 -15.50 2.03 1.98
C GLU A 132 -15.74 3.07 3.06
N VAL A 133 -14.67 3.56 3.68
CA VAL A 133 -14.77 4.63 4.68
C VAL A 133 -15.21 5.91 4.01
N ILE A 134 -14.61 6.26 2.86
CA ILE A 134 -14.92 7.48 2.10
C ILE A 134 -16.40 7.52 1.69
N LEU A 135 -16.96 6.41 1.20
CA LEU A 135 -18.36 6.34 0.75
C LEU A 135 -19.38 6.60 1.88
N LYS A 136 -19.01 6.47 3.15
CA LYS A 136 -19.90 6.70 4.30
C LYS A 136 -20.05 8.18 4.68
N PHE A 137 -19.23 9.08 4.14
CA PHE A 137 -19.23 10.50 4.52
C PHE A 137 -19.55 11.43 3.35
N PRO A 138 -20.24 12.56 3.59
CA PRO A 138 -20.42 13.62 2.60
C PRO A 138 -19.06 14.19 2.17
N GLN A 139 -18.75 14.10 0.89
CA GLN A 139 -17.45 14.48 0.36
C GLN A 139 -17.44 15.95 -0.09
N LYS A 140 -16.38 16.69 0.27
CA LYS A 140 -16.05 17.99 -0.33
C LYS A 140 -15.37 17.77 -1.70
N LYS A 141 -15.49 18.74 -2.62
CA LYS A 141 -14.68 18.74 -3.86
C LYS A 141 -13.19 18.87 -3.51
N ASP A 142 -12.33 18.23 -4.29
CA ASP A 142 -10.86 18.34 -4.25
C ASP A 142 -10.21 17.91 -2.93
N ILE A 143 -10.48 16.67 -2.50
CA ILE A 143 -9.85 16.09 -1.31
C ILE A 143 -8.45 15.60 -1.68
N LYS A 144 -7.46 15.99 -0.87
CA LYS A 144 -6.12 15.40 -0.89
C LYS A 144 -6.00 14.44 0.29
N ALA A 145 -5.54 13.21 0.03
CA ALA A 145 -5.22 12.29 1.10
C ALA A 145 -4.07 12.85 1.95
N LYS A 146 -4.22 12.80 3.27
CA LYS A 146 -3.18 13.14 4.25
C LYS A 146 -2.78 11.88 5.02
N ASN A 147 -2.35 10.86 4.29
CA ASN A 147 -2.13 9.49 4.77
C ASN A 147 -0.65 9.09 4.86
N ARG A 148 0.25 10.03 4.57
CA ARG A 148 1.69 9.77 4.52
C ARG A 148 2.24 9.30 5.87
N GLN A 149 1.91 10.01 6.95
CA GLN A 149 2.41 9.70 8.28
C GLN A 149 1.92 8.33 8.76
N ASP A 150 0.65 8.01 8.47
CA ASP A 150 0.07 6.71 8.81
C ASP A 150 0.77 5.56 8.07
N PHE A 151 1.07 5.75 6.78
CA PHE A 151 1.86 4.77 6.01
C PHE A 151 3.30 4.64 6.52
N GLU A 152 3.96 5.74 6.86
CA GLU A 152 5.30 5.73 7.45
C GLU A 152 5.32 4.94 8.77
N GLU A 153 4.30 5.07 9.60
CA GLU A 153 4.16 4.30 10.84
C GLU A 153 3.98 2.80 10.56
N ILE A 154 3.05 2.44 9.67
CA ILE A 154 2.80 1.05 9.28
C ILE A 154 4.09 0.40 8.75
N ILE A 155 4.78 1.06 7.80
CA ILE A 155 6.02 0.57 7.21
C ILE A 155 7.11 0.42 8.29
N SER A 156 7.20 1.36 9.23
CA SER A 156 8.16 1.29 10.34
C SER A 156 7.91 0.07 11.23
N LYS A 157 6.64 -0.20 11.58
CA LYS A 157 6.23 -1.35 12.39
C LYS A 157 6.55 -2.67 11.68
N LEU A 158 6.18 -2.80 10.41
CA LEU A 158 6.49 -3.98 9.59
C LEU A 158 8.00 -4.24 9.50
N LYS A 159 8.80 -3.23 9.18
CA LYS A 159 10.27 -3.35 9.11
C LYS A 159 10.92 -3.77 10.44
N LYS A 160 10.29 -3.43 11.56
CA LYS A 160 10.77 -3.79 12.91
C LYS A 160 10.24 -5.15 13.39
N TYR A 161 9.36 -5.80 12.62
CA TYR A 161 8.60 -6.97 13.06
C TYR A 161 7.82 -6.69 14.36
N ASP A 162 7.37 -5.45 14.54
CA ASP A 162 6.53 -5.05 15.67
C ASP A 162 5.06 -5.23 15.30
N PHE A 163 4.56 -6.44 15.50
CA PHE A 163 3.19 -6.83 15.16
C PHE A 163 2.18 -6.61 16.28
N ASN A 164 2.61 -5.97 17.37
CA ASN A 164 1.70 -5.65 18.46
C ASN A 164 0.81 -4.47 18.06
N LEU A 165 -0.50 -4.66 18.12
CA LEU A 165 -1.41 -3.54 18.31
C LEU A 165 -1.23 -3.09 19.75
N GLN A 166 -0.70 -1.89 19.99
CA GLN A 166 -0.72 -1.34 21.34
C GLN A 166 -2.19 -1.26 21.80
N ASN A 167 -2.50 -1.94 22.90
CA ASN A 167 -3.78 -1.86 23.61
C ASN A 167 -4.00 -0.47 24.20
#